data_AF-X1RF81-F1
#
_entry.id   AF-X1RF81-F1
#
_cell.length_a   1.000
_cell.length_b   1.000
_cell.length_c   1.000
_cell.angle_alpha   90.00
_cell.angle_beta   90.00
_cell.angle_gamma   90.00
#
_symmetry.space_group_name_H-M   'P 1'
#
loop_
_entity.id
_entity.type
_entity.pdbx_description
1 polymer ?
#
loop_
_entity_poly.entity_id
_entity_poly.type
_entity_poly.pdbx_seq_one_letter_code
_entity_poly.pdbx_strand_id
1 'polypeptide(L)'
;MNSHGGMKISFITVDRFAEESKTRKKKKTLLSDARKLSDEELLRKLESLGIAAGKDWLGELCERYRSAEELSQVLYTEYDIKDSDSDWVWLCTTVLWERWFPDVLNLEMIDDMMQLGYQKLARKDVAGACEAWLSYWRAAVKLMEKWKIKTVSEFDVQFLQTQSLFNWCQDFEMELGNAALGDAKYRAARLQFCRQIIPLFDPEERLPKENMRRAIAESCFDMGDAQEAYKLYEQWLEADPGWGWGWIGWSDLYWLLSQRERDYQRAEQILTRAIGAPGLRDRADVLERLSDLYEQSGQEEKRRKVAAQLDSMRPQSHKSRTIFQAATATSEPPTYLAAESNTSPVSGEGRKKIGRNEPCPCGSGKKYKRCCGG
;
A
#
# COMPACT_ATOMS: atom_id res chain seq x y z
N MET A 1 9.76 30.75 -12.76
CA MET A 1 9.97 30.44 -11.33
C MET A 1 8.72 30.82 -10.56
N ASN A 2 7.87 29.85 -10.24
CA ASN A 2 6.76 30.02 -9.30
C ASN A 2 6.82 28.85 -8.31
N SER A 3 7.50 29.08 -7.20
CA SER A 3 7.49 28.22 -6.02
C SER A 3 6.17 28.42 -5.28
N HIS A 4 5.17 27.62 -5.61
CA HIS A 4 4.03 27.37 -4.73
C HIS A 4 4.13 25.92 -4.28
N GLY A 5 4.14 25.68 -2.97
CA GLY A 5 4.18 24.36 -2.34
C GLY A 5 2.90 23.55 -2.56
N GLY A 6 2.50 23.39 -3.83
CA GLY A 6 1.50 22.42 -4.25
C GLY A 6 2.15 21.05 -4.39
N MET A 7 1.42 20.01 -3.97
CA MET A 7 1.84 18.62 -4.17
C MET A 7 2.05 18.37 -5.66
N LYS A 8 3.27 17.95 -6.05
CA LYS A 8 3.58 17.65 -7.46
C LYS A 8 2.87 16.36 -7.85
N ILE A 9 1.97 16.44 -8.83
CA ILE A 9 1.26 15.28 -9.40
C ILE A 9 1.89 14.97 -10.75
N SER A 10 2.20 13.69 -11.01
CA SER A 10 2.79 13.24 -12.28
C SER A 10 1.80 13.28 -13.44
N PHE A 11 2.33 13.33 -14.66
CA PHE A 11 1.55 13.36 -15.90
C PHE A 11 0.70 12.10 -16.04
N ILE A 12 1.27 10.93 -15.73
CA ILE A 12 0.55 9.65 -15.76
C ILE A 12 -0.64 9.64 -14.78
N THR A 13 -0.46 10.20 -13.59
CA THR A 13 -1.55 10.30 -12.59
C THR A 13 -2.66 11.23 -13.09
N VAL A 14 -2.29 12.40 -13.65
CA VAL A 14 -3.26 13.35 -14.23
C VAL A 14 -4.00 12.74 -15.43
N ASP A 15 -3.31 12.00 -16.29
CA ASP A 15 -3.89 11.32 -17.45
C ASP A 15 -4.92 10.28 -17.02
N ARG A 16 -4.57 9.44 -16.04
CA ARG A 16 -5.45 8.40 -15.50
C ARG A 16 -6.70 8.99 -14.84
N PHE A 17 -6.56 10.03 -14.01
CA PHE A 17 -7.72 10.73 -13.43
C PHE A 17 -8.65 11.29 -14.51
N ALA A 18 -8.09 11.81 -15.61
CA ALA A 18 -8.88 12.31 -16.73
C ALA A 18 -9.62 11.18 -17.44
N GLU A 19 -9.02 10.00 -17.58
CA GLU A 19 -9.63 8.80 -18.16
C GLU A 19 -10.78 8.25 -17.32
N GLU A 20 -10.63 8.21 -16.00
CA GLU A 20 -11.66 7.72 -15.08
C GLU A 20 -12.82 8.70 -14.89
N SER A 21 -12.58 9.99 -15.12
CA SER A 21 -13.62 11.01 -15.01
C SER A 21 -14.68 10.83 -16.11
N LYS A 22 -15.98 10.77 -15.72
CA LYS A 22 -17.12 10.75 -16.66
C LYS A 22 -17.23 12.00 -17.54
N THR A 23 -16.39 13.00 -17.28
CA THR A 23 -16.31 14.28 -17.97
C THR A 23 -14.93 14.46 -18.57
N ARG A 24 -14.49 13.51 -19.43
CA ARG A 24 -13.37 13.78 -20.33
C ARG A 24 -13.69 15.10 -21.07
N LYS A 25 -12.91 16.16 -20.80
CA LYS A 25 -13.05 17.42 -21.54
C LYS A 25 -12.89 17.06 -23.03
N LYS A 26 -13.89 17.39 -23.86
CA LYS A 26 -14.04 16.97 -25.28
C LYS A 26 -12.82 17.22 -26.21
N LYS A 27 -11.73 17.82 -25.72
CA LYS A 27 -10.53 18.17 -26.48
C LYS A 27 -9.20 17.63 -25.91
N LYS A 28 -9.18 16.98 -24.73
CA LYS A 28 -7.92 16.47 -24.17
C LYS A 28 -7.62 15.09 -24.76
N THR A 29 -6.49 14.96 -25.45
CA THR A 29 -5.91 13.67 -25.87
C THR A 29 -5.30 12.99 -24.64
N LEU A 30 -5.53 11.69 -24.49
CA LEU A 30 -4.98 10.90 -23.38
C LEU A 30 -3.98 9.86 -23.88
N LEU A 31 -3.22 9.26 -22.97
CA LEU A 31 -2.25 8.20 -23.30
C LEU A 31 -2.92 7.01 -24.01
N SER A 32 -4.14 6.67 -23.60
CA SER A 32 -4.92 5.60 -24.25
C SER A 32 -5.31 5.90 -25.70
N ASP A 33 -5.34 7.17 -26.13
CA ASP A 33 -5.54 7.51 -27.54
C ASP A 33 -4.23 7.48 -28.33
N ALA A 34 -3.14 7.97 -27.75
CA ALA A 34 -1.83 7.89 -28.37
C ALA A 34 -1.41 6.43 -28.63
N ARG A 35 -1.75 5.51 -27.71
CA ARG A 35 -1.53 4.06 -27.89
C ARG A 35 -2.26 3.44 -29.08
N LYS A 36 -3.27 4.11 -29.66
CA LYS A 36 -3.99 3.65 -30.86
C LYS A 36 -3.31 4.08 -32.17
N LEU A 37 -2.37 5.02 -32.12
CA LEU A 37 -1.65 5.51 -33.29
C LEU A 37 -0.50 4.56 -33.66
N SER A 38 -0.16 4.51 -34.95
CA SER A 38 1.04 3.85 -35.47
C SER A 38 2.32 4.60 -35.07
N ASP A 39 3.47 3.93 -35.15
CA ASP A 39 4.75 4.56 -34.86
C ASP A 39 5.03 5.73 -35.82
N GLU A 40 4.66 5.60 -37.11
CA GLU A 40 4.79 6.66 -38.11
C GLU A 40 3.88 7.87 -37.84
N GLU A 41 2.71 7.66 -37.24
CA GLU A 41 1.85 8.77 -36.80
C GLU A 41 2.44 9.51 -35.60
N LEU A 42 2.97 8.78 -34.63
CA LEU A 42 3.62 9.35 -33.44
C LEU A 42 4.89 10.13 -33.83
N LEU A 43 5.70 9.58 -34.74
CA LEU A 43 6.89 10.27 -35.24
C LEU A 43 6.55 11.54 -36.01
N ARG A 44 5.51 11.52 -36.86
CA ARG A 44 5.03 12.74 -37.54
C ARG A 44 4.51 13.80 -36.55
N LYS A 45 3.95 13.39 -35.41
CA LYS A 45 3.57 14.32 -34.34
C LYS A 45 4.80 14.98 -33.72
N LEU A 46 5.83 14.21 -33.37
CA LEU A 46 7.10 14.75 -32.86
C LEU A 46 7.78 15.67 -33.88
N GLU A 47 7.82 15.28 -35.15
CA GLU A 47 8.37 16.09 -36.25
C GLU A 47 7.63 17.43 -36.41
N SER A 48 6.31 17.43 -36.27
CA SER A 48 5.50 18.66 -36.31
C SER A 48 5.81 19.64 -35.15
N LEU A 49 6.47 19.15 -34.09
CA LEU A 49 6.96 19.93 -32.96
C LEU A 49 8.45 20.29 -33.09
N GLY A 50 9.07 19.99 -34.24
CA GLY A 50 10.49 20.23 -34.49
C GLY A 50 11.43 19.14 -33.96
N ILE A 51 10.89 18.05 -33.42
CA ILE A 51 11.70 16.93 -32.89
C ILE A 51 11.84 15.86 -33.98
N ALA A 52 13.02 15.79 -34.60
CA ALA A 52 13.38 14.71 -35.52
C ALA A 52 13.74 13.44 -34.72
N ALA A 53 12.71 12.75 -34.22
CA ALA A 53 12.88 11.54 -33.41
C ALA A 53 13.17 10.31 -34.29
N GLY A 54 13.97 9.39 -33.75
CA GLY A 54 14.24 8.08 -34.34
C GLY A 54 14.50 7.05 -33.24
N LYS A 55 14.55 5.77 -33.62
CA LYS A 55 14.74 4.68 -32.66
C LYS A 55 16.04 4.84 -31.87
N ASP A 56 17.18 5.02 -32.56
CA ASP A 56 18.48 5.15 -31.89
C ASP A 56 18.53 6.38 -30.96
N TRP A 57 17.99 7.52 -31.42
CA TRP A 57 17.87 8.74 -30.63
C TRP A 57 17.06 8.52 -29.35
N LEU A 58 15.89 7.87 -29.44
CA LEU A 58 15.07 7.60 -28.27
C LEU A 58 15.76 6.60 -27.34
N GLY A 59 16.43 5.57 -27.88
CA GLY A 59 17.15 4.58 -27.09
C GLY A 59 18.23 5.19 -26.20
N GLU A 60 19.02 6.14 -26.72
CA GLU A 60 20.02 6.87 -25.93
C GLU A 60 19.39 7.73 -24.81
N LEU A 61 18.18 8.22 -25.01
CA LEU A 61 17.43 8.99 -24.01
C LEU A 61 16.81 8.08 -22.95
N CYS A 62 16.27 6.92 -23.36
CA CYS A 62 15.70 5.93 -22.45
C CYS A 62 16.71 5.42 -21.41
N GLU A 63 18.00 5.42 -21.74
CA GLU A 63 19.05 5.06 -20.78
C GLU A 63 19.39 6.18 -19.78
N ARG A 64 19.10 7.43 -20.12
CA ARG A 64 19.48 8.62 -19.34
C ARG A 64 18.37 9.15 -18.42
N TYR A 65 17.12 8.84 -18.71
CA TYR A 65 15.97 9.36 -17.96
C TYR A 65 15.18 8.25 -17.27
N ARG A 66 14.49 8.59 -16.18
CA ARG A 66 13.70 7.64 -15.37
C ARG A 66 12.28 7.46 -15.90
N SER A 67 11.79 8.43 -16.67
CA SER A 67 10.40 8.52 -17.12
C SER A 67 10.30 9.29 -18.43
N ALA A 68 9.23 9.04 -19.16
CA ALA A 68 8.89 9.86 -20.32
C ALA A 68 8.50 11.29 -19.90
N GLU A 69 7.91 11.47 -18.71
CA GLU A 69 7.63 12.80 -18.15
C GLU A 69 8.93 13.62 -17.93
N GLU A 70 9.94 13.03 -17.30
CA GLU A 70 11.24 13.68 -17.09
C GLU A 70 11.90 14.04 -18.43
N LEU A 71 11.92 13.10 -19.37
CA LEU A 71 12.41 13.34 -20.73
C LEU A 71 11.68 14.51 -21.39
N SER A 72 10.34 14.52 -21.29
CA SER A 72 9.51 15.55 -21.92
C SER A 72 9.81 16.94 -21.36
N GLN A 73 10.06 17.08 -20.06
CA GLN A 73 10.44 18.36 -19.44
C GLN A 73 11.73 18.93 -20.03
N VAL A 74 12.70 18.07 -20.36
CA VAL A 74 13.94 18.48 -21.05
C VAL A 74 13.64 18.90 -22.49
N LEU A 75 12.88 18.08 -23.22
CA LEU A 75 12.56 18.34 -24.63
C LEU A 75 11.73 19.62 -24.82
N TYR A 76 10.84 19.96 -23.87
CA TYR A 76 10.11 21.22 -23.92
C TYR A 76 11.04 22.44 -23.95
N THR A 77 12.12 22.37 -23.18
CA THR A 77 13.09 23.46 -23.09
C THR A 77 14.02 23.48 -24.30
N GLU A 78 14.50 22.32 -24.74
CA GLU A 78 15.44 22.19 -25.87
C GLU A 78 14.82 22.63 -27.21
N TYR A 79 13.53 22.36 -27.41
CA TYR A 79 12.82 22.62 -28.67
C TYR A 79 11.84 23.81 -28.59
N ASP A 80 11.85 24.59 -27.50
CA ASP A 80 10.96 25.74 -27.29
C ASP A 80 9.47 25.40 -27.51
N ILE A 81 9.03 24.28 -26.92
CA ILE A 81 7.67 23.75 -27.13
C ILE A 81 6.67 24.49 -26.24
N LYS A 82 5.58 24.94 -26.85
CA LYS A 82 4.49 25.66 -26.17
C LYS A 82 3.62 24.71 -25.35
N ASP A 83 3.08 25.22 -24.24
CA ASP A 83 2.18 24.50 -23.34
C ASP A 83 0.94 23.89 -24.02
N SER A 84 0.47 24.44 -25.14
CA SER A 84 -0.69 23.92 -25.88
C SER A 84 -0.45 22.57 -26.54
N ASP A 85 0.81 22.25 -26.84
CA ASP A 85 1.22 21.08 -27.61
C ASP A 85 2.16 20.17 -26.82
N SER A 86 2.47 20.54 -25.57
CA SER A 86 3.40 19.83 -24.69
C SER A 86 2.96 18.39 -24.42
N ASP A 87 1.67 18.15 -24.19
CA ASP A 87 1.13 16.79 -23.96
C ASP A 87 1.58 15.78 -25.04
N TRP A 88 1.69 16.20 -26.31
CA TRP A 88 2.09 15.29 -27.40
C TRP A 88 3.52 14.76 -27.28
N VAL A 89 4.46 15.51 -26.69
CA VAL A 89 5.83 15.01 -26.50
C VAL A 89 5.81 13.86 -25.51
N TRP A 90 5.13 14.03 -24.37
CA TRP A 90 4.99 12.99 -23.36
C TRP A 90 4.23 11.78 -23.90
N LEU A 91 3.10 12.00 -24.56
CA LEU A 91 2.30 10.93 -25.16
C LEU A 91 3.10 10.11 -26.18
N CYS A 92 3.81 10.77 -27.10
CA CYS A 92 4.56 10.07 -28.14
C CYS A 92 5.79 9.36 -27.55
N THR A 93 6.56 10.02 -26.69
CA THR A 93 7.75 9.41 -26.09
C THR A 93 7.39 8.24 -25.18
N THR A 94 6.29 8.31 -24.42
CA THR A 94 5.80 7.18 -23.61
C THR A 94 5.48 5.97 -24.48
N VAL A 95 4.65 6.14 -25.52
CA VAL A 95 4.21 5.02 -26.36
C VAL A 95 5.36 4.44 -27.19
N LEU A 96 6.23 5.28 -27.75
CA LEU A 96 7.38 4.81 -28.52
C LEU A 96 8.40 4.10 -27.61
N TRP A 97 8.63 4.58 -26.40
CA TRP A 97 9.50 3.92 -25.42
C TRP A 97 8.95 2.52 -25.09
N GLU A 98 7.67 2.43 -24.73
CA GLU A 98 6.98 1.15 -24.43
C GLU A 98 7.12 0.13 -25.57
N ARG A 99 6.97 0.57 -26.83
CA ARG A 99 7.00 -0.31 -28.00
C ARG A 99 8.40 -0.70 -28.43
N TRP A 100 9.34 0.25 -28.44
CA TRP A 100 10.67 0.04 -29.01
C TRP A 100 11.66 -0.53 -28.00
N PHE A 101 11.45 -0.24 -26.71
CA PHE A 101 12.36 -0.59 -25.63
C PHE A 101 11.60 -1.18 -24.42
N PRO A 102 10.81 -2.25 -24.60
CA PRO A 102 10.01 -2.83 -23.52
C PRO A 102 10.84 -3.38 -22.35
N ASP A 103 12.13 -3.65 -22.56
CA ASP A 103 13.06 -4.10 -21.53
C ASP A 103 13.75 -2.94 -20.77
N VAL A 104 13.67 -1.70 -21.29
CA VAL A 104 14.20 -0.50 -20.65
C VAL A 104 13.08 0.15 -19.84
N LEU A 105 12.94 -0.27 -18.59
CA LEU A 105 11.85 0.17 -17.72
C LEU A 105 11.87 1.68 -17.46
N ASN A 106 10.68 2.27 -17.40
CA ASN A 106 10.43 3.66 -16.98
C ASN A 106 9.28 3.73 -15.97
N LEU A 107 9.06 4.92 -15.39
CA LEU A 107 7.98 5.19 -14.44
C LEU A 107 6.59 4.80 -14.96
N GLU A 108 6.24 5.24 -16.18
CA GLU A 108 4.91 5.03 -16.75
C GLU A 108 4.57 3.54 -16.91
N MET A 109 5.55 2.74 -17.34
CA MET A 109 5.42 1.30 -17.51
C MET A 109 5.19 0.59 -16.17
N ILE A 110 5.95 0.93 -15.13
CA ILE A 110 5.78 0.28 -13.81
C ILE A 110 4.50 0.75 -13.12
N ASP A 111 4.08 2.00 -13.31
CA ASP A 111 2.80 2.51 -12.81
C ASP A 111 1.65 1.70 -13.41
N ASP A 112 1.67 1.42 -14.72
CA ASP A 112 0.68 0.56 -15.35
C ASP A 112 0.65 -0.87 -14.80
N MET A 113 1.81 -1.44 -14.45
CA MET A 113 1.87 -2.76 -13.80
C MET A 113 1.22 -2.73 -12.41
N MET A 114 1.47 -1.68 -11.63
CA MET A 114 0.84 -1.50 -10.33
C MET A 114 -0.68 -1.37 -10.47
N GLN A 115 -1.14 -0.56 -11.42
CA GLN A 115 -2.57 -0.30 -11.63
C GLN A 115 -3.31 -1.50 -12.21
N LEU A 116 -2.63 -2.34 -13.00
CA LEU A 116 -3.17 -3.62 -13.42
C LEU A 116 -3.56 -4.50 -12.23
N GLY A 117 -2.76 -4.52 -11.16
CA GLY A 117 -3.10 -5.26 -9.94
C GLY A 117 -4.36 -4.73 -9.25
N TYR A 118 -4.50 -3.41 -9.11
CA TYR A 118 -5.74 -2.81 -8.56
C TYR A 118 -6.97 -3.08 -9.45
N GLN A 119 -6.83 -3.02 -10.78
CA GLN A 119 -7.91 -3.38 -11.70
C GLN A 119 -8.34 -4.84 -11.56
N LYS A 120 -7.39 -5.74 -11.32
CA LYS A 120 -7.64 -7.15 -11.06
C LYS A 120 -8.37 -7.37 -9.74
N LEU A 121 -7.96 -6.69 -8.66
CA LEU A 121 -8.67 -6.71 -7.38
C LEU A 121 -10.10 -6.18 -7.50
N ALA A 122 -10.33 -5.10 -8.25
CA ALA A 122 -11.67 -4.57 -8.48
C ALA A 122 -12.61 -5.59 -9.14
N ARG A 123 -12.05 -6.54 -9.91
CA ARG A 123 -12.76 -7.67 -10.53
C ARG A 123 -12.77 -8.93 -9.67
N LYS A 124 -12.28 -8.86 -8.43
CA LYS A 124 -12.11 -9.97 -7.47
C LYS A 124 -11.14 -11.06 -7.94
N ASP A 125 -10.24 -10.74 -8.87
CA ASP A 125 -9.16 -11.63 -9.33
C ASP A 125 -7.92 -11.43 -8.45
N VAL A 126 -7.94 -11.97 -7.23
CA VAL A 126 -6.85 -11.81 -6.24
C VAL A 126 -5.55 -12.43 -6.74
N ALA A 127 -5.61 -13.65 -7.28
CA ALA A 127 -4.43 -14.33 -7.82
C ALA A 127 -3.81 -13.53 -8.98
N GLY A 128 -4.63 -13.07 -9.93
CA GLY A 128 -4.17 -12.22 -11.04
C GLY A 128 -3.60 -10.87 -10.58
N ALA A 129 -4.15 -10.30 -9.50
CA ALA A 129 -3.58 -9.10 -8.88
C ALA A 129 -2.18 -9.37 -8.31
N CYS A 130 -2.01 -10.45 -7.56
CA CYS A 130 -0.71 -10.85 -7.03
C CYS A 130 0.33 -11.09 -8.13
N GLU A 131 -0.03 -11.72 -9.25
CA GLU A 131 0.91 -11.93 -10.38
C GLU A 131 1.33 -10.60 -11.05
N ALA A 132 0.39 -9.67 -11.22
CA ALA A 132 0.69 -8.33 -11.73
C ALA A 132 1.63 -7.58 -10.78
N TRP A 133 1.34 -7.63 -9.48
CA TRP A 133 2.12 -6.96 -8.44
C TRP A 133 3.49 -7.61 -8.17
N LEU A 134 3.64 -8.91 -8.34
CA LEU A 134 4.95 -9.58 -8.37
C LEU A 134 5.80 -9.12 -9.57
N SER A 135 5.15 -8.82 -10.70
CA SER A 135 5.83 -8.29 -11.88
C SER A 135 6.26 -6.84 -11.65
N TYR A 136 5.37 -6.01 -11.09
CA TYR A 136 5.69 -4.67 -10.64
C TYR A 136 6.86 -4.67 -9.64
N TRP A 137 6.83 -5.49 -8.60
CA TRP A 137 7.90 -5.52 -7.59
C TRP A 137 9.27 -5.82 -8.20
N ARG A 138 9.35 -6.81 -9.10
CA ARG A 138 10.59 -7.13 -9.83
C ARG A 138 11.08 -5.95 -10.69
N ALA A 139 10.16 -5.21 -11.30
CA ALA A 139 10.49 -4.02 -12.09
C ALA A 139 10.95 -2.86 -11.20
N ALA A 140 10.27 -2.61 -10.08
CA ALA A 140 10.62 -1.59 -9.10
C ALA A 140 12.03 -1.83 -8.52
N VAL A 141 12.35 -3.06 -8.13
CA VAL A 141 13.69 -3.42 -7.63
C VAL A 141 14.78 -3.15 -8.70
N LYS A 142 14.54 -3.52 -9.97
CA LYS A 142 15.47 -3.21 -11.07
C LYS A 142 15.70 -1.71 -11.25
N LEU A 143 14.62 -0.91 -11.14
CA LEU A 143 14.74 0.54 -11.21
C LEU A 143 15.49 1.10 -10.01
N MET A 144 15.23 0.60 -8.80
CA MET A 144 15.98 1.00 -7.60
C MET A 144 17.47 0.72 -7.76
N GLU A 145 17.84 -0.45 -8.31
CA GLU A 145 19.23 -0.80 -8.61
C GLU A 145 19.84 0.13 -9.66
N LYS A 146 19.17 0.34 -10.81
CA LYS A 146 19.63 1.22 -11.90
C LYS A 146 19.89 2.63 -11.41
N TRP A 147 18.97 3.19 -10.63
CA TRP A 147 18.98 4.57 -10.17
C TRP A 147 19.59 4.76 -8.78
N LYS A 148 20.17 3.68 -8.21
CA LYS A 148 20.84 3.65 -6.90
C LYS A 148 19.95 4.12 -5.74
N ILE A 149 18.64 3.94 -5.85
CA ILE A 149 17.66 4.24 -4.79
C ILE A 149 17.78 3.20 -3.69
N LYS A 150 17.80 3.65 -2.44
CA LYS A 150 18.06 2.82 -1.26
C LYS A 150 16.86 2.60 -0.37
N THR A 151 15.90 3.53 -0.39
CA THR A 151 14.73 3.45 0.48
C THR A 151 13.42 3.57 -0.28
N VAL A 152 12.34 3.10 0.34
CA VAL A 152 10.97 3.25 -0.17
C VAL A 152 10.59 4.73 -0.29
N SER A 153 10.98 5.56 0.69
CA SER A 153 10.76 7.01 0.64
C SER A 153 11.50 7.68 -0.51
N GLU A 154 12.77 7.33 -0.73
CA GLU A 154 13.52 7.83 -1.89
C GLU A 154 12.86 7.41 -3.21
N PHE A 155 12.33 6.19 -3.28
CA PHE A 155 11.61 5.71 -4.45
C PHE A 155 10.36 6.56 -4.71
N ASP A 156 9.52 6.78 -3.69
CA ASP A 156 8.30 7.56 -3.83
C ASP A 156 8.55 9.04 -4.18
N VAL A 157 9.68 9.60 -3.77
CA VAL A 157 10.10 10.95 -4.18
C VAL A 157 10.56 10.99 -5.64
N GLN A 158 11.29 9.97 -6.10
CA GLN A 158 11.87 9.95 -7.45
C GLN A 158 10.90 9.42 -8.52
N PHE A 159 9.98 8.56 -8.14
CA PHE A 159 8.98 7.91 -8.99
C PHE A 159 7.59 8.27 -8.49
N LEU A 160 7.08 9.43 -8.93
CA LEU A 160 5.76 9.94 -8.57
C LEU A 160 4.65 9.13 -9.27
N GLN A 161 4.36 7.95 -8.75
CA GLN A 161 3.32 7.05 -9.26
C GLN A 161 1.92 7.45 -8.80
N THR A 162 0.93 6.82 -9.43
CA THR A 162 -0.49 6.93 -9.05
C THR A 162 -0.73 6.46 -7.61
N GLN A 163 0.02 5.44 -7.15
CA GLN A 163 0.06 5.05 -5.73
C GLN A 163 1.50 5.06 -5.24
N SER A 164 1.66 5.43 -3.98
CA SER A 164 2.93 5.34 -3.27
C SER A 164 3.31 3.87 -3.04
N LEU A 165 4.58 3.53 -3.27
CA LEU A 165 5.18 2.24 -2.95
C LEU A 165 5.02 1.93 -1.45
N PHE A 166 5.18 2.93 -0.58
CA PHE A 166 4.95 2.79 0.86
C PHE A 166 3.53 2.32 1.19
N ASN A 167 2.51 2.88 0.53
CA ASN A 167 1.12 2.44 0.76
C ASN A 167 0.85 1.09 0.10
N TRP A 168 1.23 0.95 -1.17
CA TRP A 168 0.99 -0.24 -1.97
C TRP A 168 1.59 -1.51 -1.37
N CYS A 169 2.75 -1.42 -0.70
CA CYS A 169 3.41 -2.61 -0.19
C CYS A 169 2.57 -3.38 0.84
N GLN A 170 1.77 -2.67 1.64
CA GLN A 170 0.89 -3.29 2.63
C GLN A 170 -0.31 -3.96 1.96
N ASP A 171 -0.89 -3.33 0.93
CA ASP A 171 -1.93 -3.96 0.10
C ASP A 171 -1.39 -5.25 -0.54
N PHE A 172 -0.20 -5.18 -1.11
CA PHE A 172 0.40 -6.34 -1.78
C PHE A 172 0.69 -7.48 -0.81
N GLU A 173 1.28 -7.18 0.35
CA GLU A 173 1.52 -8.17 1.40
C GLU A 173 0.21 -8.85 1.84
N MET A 174 -0.84 -8.06 2.10
CA MET A 174 -2.15 -8.56 2.50
C MET A 174 -2.74 -9.47 1.43
N GLU A 175 -2.70 -9.06 0.17
CA GLU A 175 -3.28 -9.85 -0.92
C GLU A 175 -2.48 -11.12 -1.23
N LEU A 176 -1.15 -11.13 -1.05
CA LEU A 176 -0.38 -12.37 -1.05
C LEU A 176 -0.84 -13.32 0.06
N GLY A 177 -1.16 -12.79 1.25
CA GLY A 177 -1.77 -13.56 2.34
C GLY A 177 -3.15 -14.12 1.99
N ASN A 178 -4.00 -13.31 1.35
CA ASN A 178 -5.33 -13.75 0.89
C ASN A 178 -5.21 -14.84 -0.18
N ALA A 179 -4.34 -14.65 -1.18
CA ALA A 179 -4.10 -15.61 -2.25
C ALA A 179 -3.53 -16.93 -1.72
N ALA A 180 -2.71 -16.88 -0.67
CA ALA A 180 -2.13 -18.05 -0.02
C ALA A 180 -3.15 -19.02 0.59
N LEU A 181 -4.38 -18.57 0.84
CA LEU A 181 -5.47 -19.45 1.27
C LEU A 181 -5.91 -20.42 0.18
N GLY A 182 -5.79 -20.02 -1.09
CA GLY A 182 -6.17 -20.83 -2.26
C GLY A 182 -4.99 -21.57 -2.90
N ASP A 183 -3.79 -20.99 -2.87
CA ASP A 183 -2.58 -21.57 -3.47
C ASP A 183 -1.34 -21.31 -2.61
N ALA A 184 -0.70 -22.39 -2.17
CA ALA A 184 0.46 -22.34 -1.28
C ALA A 184 1.67 -21.60 -1.88
N LYS A 185 1.78 -21.45 -3.21
CA LYS A 185 2.90 -20.72 -3.83
C LYS A 185 2.98 -19.27 -3.33
N TYR A 186 1.84 -18.66 -3.00
CA TYR A 186 1.80 -17.27 -2.54
C TYR A 186 2.35 -17.10 -1.11
N ARG A 187 2.45 -18.18 -0.31
CA ARG A 187 3.12 -18.14 1.00
C ARG A 187 4.61 -17.88 0.85
N ALA A 188 5.25 -18.57 -0.09
CA ALA A 188 6.66 -18.36 -0.40
C ALA A 188 6.90 -16.95 -0.98
N ALA A 189 5.99 -16.48 -1.84
CA ALA A 189 6.06 -15.13 -2.39
C ALA A 189 5.91 -14.04 -1.30
N ARG A 190 4.94 -14.17 -0.38
CA ARG A 190 4.75 -13.28 0.78
C ARG A 190 6.01 -13.22 1.64
N LEU A 191 6.54 -14.39 2.00
CA LEU A 191 7.78 -14.49 2.78
C LEU A 191 8.95 -13.78 2.11
N GLN A 192 9.17 -14.04 0.81
CA GLN A 192 10.26 -13.44 0.05
C GLN A 192 10.10 -11.91 -0.04
N PHE A 193 8.91 -11.44 -0.40
CA PHE A 193 8.62 -10.02 -0.52
C PHE A 193 8.86 -9.28 0.80
N CYS A 194 8.27 -9.75 1.90
CA CYS A 194 8.42 -9.10 3.21
C CYS A 194 9.89 -9.04 3.65
N ARG A 195 10.68 -10.10 3.41
CA ARG A 195 12.13 -10.10 3.71
C ARG A 195 12.91 -9.10 2.86
N GLN A 196 12.53 -8.92 1.60
CA GLN A 196 13.19 -7.99 0.69
C GLN A 196 12.86 -6.53 0.99
N ILE A 197 11.62 -6.23 1.39
CA ILE A 197 11.17 -4.84 1.56
C ILE A 197 11.51 -4.26 2.94
N ILE A 198 11.58 -5.09 4.01
CA ILE A 198 11.92 -4.61 5.37
C ILE A 198 13.20 -3.74 5.41
N PRO A 199 14.32 -4.14 4.78
CA PRO A 199 15.55 -3.35 4.77
C PRO A 199 15.45 -2.02 4.01
N LEU A 200 14.41 -1.83 3.19
CA LEU A 200 14.22 -0.64 2.35
C LEU A 200 13.38 0.44 3.04
N PHE A 201 12.73 0.14 4.16
CA PHE A 201 12.00 1.15 4.95
C PHE A 201 12.96 1.96 5.81
N ASP A 202 12.67 3.25 5.97
CA ASP A 202 13.47 4.15 6.80
C ASP A 202 13.47 3.69 8.27
N PRO A 203 14.58 3.86 9.03
CA PRO A 203 14.72 3.33 10.39
C PRO A 203 13.53 3.56 11.33
N GLU A 204 12.93 4.75 11.25
CA GLU A 204 11.80 5.23 12.05
C GLU A 204 10.44 4.64 11.65
N GLU A 205 10.31 4.03 10.47
CA GLU A 205 9.07 3.46 9.93
C GLU A 205 8.73 2.13 10.59
N ARG A 206 8.34 2.20 11.85
CA ARG A 206 8.10 1.03 12.70
C ARG A 206 6.93 0.19 12.23
N LEU A 207 5.78 0.80 11.98
CA LEU A 207 4.52 0.10 11.69
C LEU A 207 4.60 -0.84 10.46
N PRO A 208 5.05 -0.40 9.27
CA PRO A 208 5.16 -1.30 8.13
C PRO A 208 6.16 -2.43 8.38
N LYS A 209 7.30 -2.15 9.05
CA LYS A 209 8.26 -3.19 9.45
C LYS A 209 7.64 -4.23 10.37
N GLU A 210 6.86 -3.80 11.36
CA GLU A 210 6.14 -4.69 12.28
C GLU A 210 5.09 -5.56 11.54
N ASN A 211 4.33 -4.99 10.61
CA ASN A 211 3.37 -5.73 9.78
C ASN A 211 4.07 -6.79 8.92
N MET A 212 5.14 -6.42 8.23
CA MET A 212 5.92 -7.35 7.41
C MET A 212 6.57 -8.47 8.24
N ARG A 213 7.02 -8.18 9.47
CA ARG A 213 7.56 -9.20 10.40
C ARG A 213 6.49 -10.21 10.80
N ARG A 214 5.28 -9.77 11.13
CA ARG A 214 4.15 -10.69 11.39
C ARG A 214 3.86 -11.55 10.17
N ALA A 215 3.79 -10.95 8.99
CA ALA A 215 3.59 -11.65 7.73
C ALA A 215 4.64 -12.73 7.46
N ILE A 216 5.91 -12.45 7.78
CA ILE A 216 7.01 -13.43 7.70
C ILE A 216 6.74 -14.62 8.63
N ALA A 217 6.46 -14.37 9.91
CA ALA A 217 6.28 -15.44 10.89
C ALA A 217 5.03 -16.29 10.58
N GLU A 218 3.92 -15.66 10.20
CA GLU A 218 2.72 -16.34 9.72
C GLU A 218 3.02 -17.21 8.50
N SER A 219 3.76 -16.68 7.51
CA SER A 219 4.13 -17.43 6.32
C SER A 219 5.02 -18.63 6.65
N CYS A 220 6.01 -18.49 7.53
CA CYS A 220 6.84 -19.61 8.01
C CYS A 220 5.99 -20.70 8.68
N PHE A 221 5.12 -20.29 9.61
CA PHE A 221 4.23 -21.20 10.32
C PHE A 221 3.32 -21.98 9.37
N ASP A 222 2.71 -21.27 8.43
CA ASP A 222 1.80 -21.85 7.44
C ASP A 222 2.49 -22.83 6.46
N MET A 223 3.78 -22.62 6.19
CA MET A 223 4.60 -23.56 5.40
C MET A 223 5.09 -24.76 6.21
N GLY A 224 4.70 -24.87 7.50
CA GLY A 224 5.07 -25.97 8.38
C GLY A 224 6.34 -25.74 9.19
N ASP A 225 6.97 -24.58 9.09
CA ASP A 225 8.16 -24.20 9.86
C ASP A 225 7.80 -23.33 11.06
N ALA A 226 7.05 -23.93 11.99
CA ALA A 226 6.64 -23.24 13.21
C ALA A 226 7.84 -22.85 14.10
N GLN A 227 8.93 -23.64 14.07
CA GLN A 227 10.11 -23.38 14.90
C GLN A 227 10.82 -22.10 14.45
N GLU A 228 10.96 -21.87 13.14
CA GLU A 228 11.51 -20.61 12.65
C GLU A 228 10.61 -19.43 13.02
N ALA A 229 9.28 -19.57 12.91
CA ALA A 229 8.36 -18.51 13.32
C ALA A 229 8.51 -18.15 14.81
N TYR A 230 8.66 -19.15 15.69
CA TYR A 230 8.86 -18.92 17.13
C TYR A 230 10.20 -18.24 17.42
N LYS A 231 11.28 -18.71 16.80
CA LYS A 231 12.62 -18.12 16.94
C LYS A 231 12.64 -16.66 16.50
N LEU A 232 11.96 -16.33 15.41
CA LEU A 232 11.84 -14.94 14.93
C LEU A 232 11.11 -14.05 15.96
N TYR A 233 9.99 -14.51 16.50
CA TYR A 233 9.29 -13.76 17.55
C TYR A 233 10.12 -13.60 18.81
N GLU A 234 10.84 -14.64 19.25
CA GLU A 234 11.76 -14.56 20.39
C GLU A 234 12.80 -13.46 20.17
N GLN A 235 13.46 -13.44 19.01
CA GLN A 235 14.46 -12.43 18.67
C GLN A 235 13.87 -11.02 18.60
N TRP A 236 12.73 -10.84 17.94
CA TRP A 236 12.11 -9.53 17.78
C TRP A 236 11.59 -8.96 19.10
N LEU A 237 11.03 -9.80 19.97
CA LEU A 237 10.49 -9.38 21.26
C LEU A 237 11.56 -9.27 22.36
N GLU A 238 12.72 -9.90 22.18
CA GLU A 238 13.92 -9.58 22.96
C GLU A 238 14.45 -8.18 22.60
N ALA A 239 14.50 -7.85 21.31
CA ALA A 239 14.94 -6.53 20.84
C ALA A 239 13.94 -5.40 21.15
N ASP A 240 12.64 -5.66 21.05
CA ASP A 240 11.56 -4.71 21.35
C ASP A 240 10.43 -5.38 22.14
N PRO A 241 10.58 -5.52 23.48
CA PRO A 241 9.54 -6.11 24.32
C PRO A 241 8.27 -5.25 24.38
N GLY A 242 8.33 -3.98 23.95
CA GLY A 242 7.19 -3.07 23.87
C GLY A 242 6.25 -3.35 22.69
N TRP A 243 6.61 -4.24 21.77
CA TRP A 243 5.82 -4.54 20.58
C TRP A 243 4.58 -5.39 20.85
N GLY A 244 3.46 -4.75 21.22
CA GLY A 244 2.19 -5.40 21.55
C GLY A 244 1.66 -6.34 20.46
N TRP A 245 1.65 -5.89 19.21
CA TRP A 245 1.22 -6.73 18.08
C TRP A 245 2.17 -7.90 17.76
N GLY A 246 3.43 -7.82 18.17
CA GLY A 246 4.36 -8.94 18.12
C GLY A 246 3.97 -10.05 19.10
N TRP A 247 3.64 -9.68 20.34
CA TRP A 247 3.13 -10.62 21.34
C TRP A 247 1.80 -11.27 20.91
N ILE A 248 0.89 -10.46 20.36
CA ILE A 248 -0.39 -10.94 19.83
C ILE A 248 -0.14 -11.95 18.71
N GLY A 249 0.65 -11.58 17.70
CA GLY A 249 0.96 -12.45 16.56
C GLY A 249 1.62 -13.76 16.99
N TRP A 250 2.56 -13.71 17.93
CA TRP A 250 3.19 -14.94 18.46
C TRP A 250 2.17 -15.84 19.17
N SER A 251 1.30 -15.26 20.00
CA SER A 251 0.25 -16.02 20.67
C SER A 251 -0.70 -16.67 19.67
N ASP A 252 -1.06 -15.97 18.60
CA ASP A 252 -2.05 -16.42 17.61
C ASP A 252 -1.63 -17.70 16.88
N LEU A 253 -0.32 -17.93 16.71
CA LEU A 253 0.22 -19.17 16.13
C LEU A 253 -0.19 -20.43 16.90
N TYR A 254 -0.43 -20.31 18.21
CA TYR A 254 -0.76 -21.46 19.06
C TYR A 254 -2.25 -21.82 19.08
N TRP A 255 -3.15 -20.90 18.74
CA TRP A 255 -4.60 -21.15 18.90
C TRP A 255 -5.48 -20.60 17.77
N LEU A 256 -5.22 -19.38 17.28
CA LEU A 256 -6.08 -18.75 16.28
C LEU A 256 -5.71 -19.18 14.85
N LEU A 257 -4.42 -19.32 14.59
CA LEU A 257 -3.87 -19.71 13.30
C LEU A 257 -3.48 -21.19 13.24
N SER A 258 -3.35 -21.86 14.39
CA SER A 258 -3.13 -23.31 14.46
C SER A 258 -4.30 -24.07 13.82
N GLN A 259 -3.99 -24.77 12.72
CA GLN A 259 -4.89 -25.77 12.11
C GLN A 259 -4.77 -27.15 12.79
N ARG A 260 -3.82 -27.29 13.72
CA ARG A 260 -3.64 -28.48 14.56
C ARG A 260 -4.40 -28.29 15.87
N GLU A 261 -3.99 -29.01 16.91
CA GLU A 261 -4.48 -28.79 18.26
C GLU A 261 -4.16 -27.37 18.73
N ARG A 262 -5.13 -26.74 19.40
CA ARG A 262 -5.00 -25.38 19.93
C ARG A 262 -4.38 -25.44 21.32
N ASP A 263 -3.24 -24.76 21.48
CA ASP A 263 -2.57 -24.62 22.77
C ASP A 263 -2.91 -23.27 23.42
N TYR A 264 -4.08 -23.23 24.05
CA TYR A 264 -4.56 -22.05 24.76
C TYR A 264 -3.66 -21.70 25.95
N GLN A 265 -3.02 -22.68 26.58
CA GLN A 265 -2.16 -22.46 27.75
C GLN A 265 -0.90 -21.70 27.34
N ARG A 266 -0.26 -22.11 26.24
CA ARG A 266 0.93 -21.43 25.72
C ARG A 266 0.61 -20.03 25.22
N ALA A 267 -0.52 -19.87 24.53
CA ALA A 267 -0.98 -18.55 24.10
C ALA A 267 -1.29 -17.61 25.29
N GLU A 268 -1.92 -18.12 26.36
CA GLU A 268 -2.14 -17.38 27.61
C GLU A 268 -0.81 -16.96 28.26
N GLN A 269 0.19 -17.83 28.30
CA GLN A 269 1.53 -17.52 28.84
C GLN A 269 2.18 -16.36 28.08
N ILE A 270 2.12 -16.38 26.75
CA ILE A 270 2.70 -15.33 25.89
C ILE A 270 2.01 -13.98 26.14
N LEU A 271 0.67 -13.94 26.10
CA LEU A 271 -0.08 -12.70 26.33
C LEU A 271 0.08 -12.17 27.76
N THR A 272 0.16 -13.06 28.75
CA THR A 272 0.42 -12.66 30.15
C THR A 272 1.83 -12.08 30.32
N ARG A 273 2.84 -12.67 29.65
CA ARG A 273 4.20 -12.12 29.60
C ARG A 273 4.21 -10.73 28.96
N ALA A 274 3.45 -10.53 27.88
CA ALA A 274 3.31 -9.24 27.23
C ALA A 274 2.78 -8.16 28.19
N ILE A 275 1.75 -8.47 28.98
CA ILE A 275 1.15 -7.55 29.97
C ILE A 275 2.18 -7.05 31.01
N GLY A 276 3.19 -7.88 31.33
CA GLY A 276 4.30 -7.52 32.21
C GLY A 276 5.51 -6.90 31.51
N ALA A 277 5.51 -6.79 30.18
CA ALA A 277 6.65 -6.31 29.42
C ALA A 277 6.85 -4.79 29.59
N PRO A 278 8.10 -4.32 29.73
CA PRO A 278 8.39 -2.89 29.86
C PRO A 278 8.02 -2.15 28.58
N GLY A 279 7.34 -1.02 28.71
CA GLY A 279 6.98 -0.17 27.57
C GLY A 279 5.95 -0.77 26.60
N LEU A 280 5.14 -1.76 27.05
CA LEU A 280 4.13 -2.39 26.22
C LEU A 280 3.20 -1.37 25.54
N ARG A 281 3.33 -1.29 24.22
CA ARG A 281 2.40 -0.59 23.31
C ARG A 281 1.16 -1.47 23.07
N ASP A 282 0.06 -0.85 22.67
CA ASP A 282 -1.18 -1.56 22.29
C ASP A 282 -1.73 -2.47 23.41
N ARG A 283 -1.54 -2.08 24.68
CA ARG A 283 -1.98 -2.85 25.87
C ARG A 283 -3.46 -3.22 25.82
N ALA A 284 -4.30 -2.32 25.31
CA ALA A 284 -5.72 -2.58 25.15
C ALA A 284 -5.97 -3.72 24.14
N ASP A 285 -5.28 -3.74 23.00
CA ASP A 285 -5.39 -4.83 22.01
C ASP A 285 -4.86 -6.16 22.56
N VAL A 286 -3.80 -6.15 23.37
CA VAL A 286 -3.27 -7.36 24.04
C VAL A 286 -4.29 -7.92 25.03
N LEU A 287 -4.92 -7.06 25.84
CA LEU A 287 -5.99 -7.46 26.76
C LEU A 287 -7.25 -7.93 26.02
N GLU A 288 -7.63 -7.27 24.92
CA GLU A 288 -8.73 -7.72 24.08
C GLU A 288 -8.44 -9.12 23.50
N ARG A 289 -7.20 -9.35 23.04
CA ARG A 289 -6.76 -10.67 22.57
C ARG A 289 -6.81 -11.74 23.66
N LEU A 290 -6.39 -11.39 24.87
CA LEU A 290 -6.45 -12.30 26.02
C LEU A 290 -7.90 -12.63 26.43
N SER A 291 -8.80 -11.63 26.39
CA SER A 291 -10.23 -11.81 26.61
C SER A 291 -10.84 -12.75 25.56
N ASP A 292 -10.46 -12.57 24.30
CA ASP A 292 -10.88 -13.43 23.17
C ASP A 292 -10.40 -14.88 23.35
N LEU A 293 -9.18 -15.09 23.87
CA LEU A 293 -8.64 -16.41 24.21
C LEU A 293 -9.42 -17.07 25.35
N TYR A 294 -9.75 -16.32 26.41
CA TYR A 294 -10.54 -16.84 27.53
C TYR A 294 -11.97 -17.18 27.12
N GLU A 295 -12.58 -16.40 26.23
CA GLU A 295 -13.88 -16.72 25.62
C GLU A 295 -13.83 -18.07 24.90
N GLN A 296 -12.80 -18.30 24.08
CA GLN A 296 -12.67 -19.51 23.27
C GLN A 296 -12.24 -20.75 24.05
N SER A 297 -11.52 -20.56 25.17
CA SER A 297 -11.12 -21.64 26.07
C SER A 297 -12.14 -21.91 27.20
N GLY A 298 -13.26 -21.20 27.25
CA GLY A 298 -14.30 -21.39 28.27
C GLY A 298 -13.95 -20.84 29.66
N GLN A 299 -12.93 -20.00 29.78
CA GLN A 299 -12.43 -19.46 31.05
C GLN A 299 -13.14 -18.14 31.43
N GLU A 300 -14.45 -18.22 31.65
CA GLU A 300 -15.33 -17.05 31.83
C GLU A 300 -14.92 -16.14 33.01
N GLU A 301 -14.44 -16.69 34.13
CA GLU A 301 -13.98 -15.88 35.26
C GLU A 301 -12.73 -15.05 34.92
N LYS A 302 -11.77 -15.63 34.21
CA LYS A 302 -10.59 -14.89 33.74
C LYS A 302 -10.97 -13.84 32.70
N ARG A 303 -11.90 -14.17 31.79
CA ARG A 303 -12.46 -13.24 30.82
C ARG A 303 -13.08 -12.02 31.50
N ARG A 304 -13.90 -12.21 32.55
CA ARG A 304 -14.50 -11.11 33.33
C ARG A 304 -13.45 -10.19 33.96
N LYS A 305 -12.38 -10.75 34.52
CA LYS A 305 -11.28 -9.97 35.09
C LYS A 305 -10.59 -9.10 34.04
N VAL A 306 -10.31 -9.65 32.86
CA VAL A 306 -9.72 -8.89 31.75
C VAL A 306 -10.69 -7.83 31.22
N ALA A 307 -11.98 -8.14 31.11
CA ALA A 307 -13.01 -7.18 30.71
C ALA A 307 -13.08 -5.99 31.67
N ALA A 308 -13.03 -6.24 32.99
CA ALA A 308 -12.97 -5.18 33.99
C ALA A 308 -11.72 -4.29 33.87
N GLN A 309 -10.56 -4.88 33.54
CA GLN A 309 -9.35 -4.11 33.25
C GLN A 309 -9.53 -3.23 32.01
N LEU A 310 -10.08 -3.77 30.92
CA LEU A 310 -10.38 -3.00 29.71
C LEU A 310 -11.35 -1.85 29.97
N ASP A 311 -12.41 -2.08 30.74
CA ASP A 311 -13.37 -1.04 31.10
C ASP A 311 -12.74 0.06 31.95
N SER A 312 -11.82 -0.28 32.85
CA SER A 312 -11.05 0.71 33.63
C SER A 312 -10.12 1.58 32.78
N MET A 313 -9.72 1.09 31.59
CA MET A 313 -8.89 1.83 30.64
C MET A 313 -9.69 2.72 29.69
N ARG A 314 -11.01 2.55 29.61
CA ARG A 314 -11.86 3.42 28.79
C ARG A 314 -11.89 4.81 29.42
N PRO A 315 -11.76 5.89 28.62
CA PRO A 315 -11.93 7.23 29.15
C PRO A 315 -13.31 7.34 29.80
N GLN A 316 -13.37 7.74 31.08
CA GLN A 316 -14.65 8.11 31.68
C GLN A 316 -15.15 9.33 30.94
N SER A 317 -16.17 9.17 30.10
CA SER A 317 -16.86 10.31 29.51
C SER A 317 -17.44 11.14 30.66
N HIS A 318 -16.81 12.27 31.00
CA HIS A 318 -17.44 13.25 31.85
C HIS A 318 -18.77 13.65 31.19
N LYS A 319 -19.86 13.46 31.93
CA LYS A 319 -21.18 14.01 31.62
C LYS A 319 -21.07 15.54 31.57
N SER A 320 -20.81 16.11 30.40
CA SER A 320 -21.11 17.51 30.11
C SER A 320 -22.16 17.56 29.02
N ARG A 321 -23.39 17.71 29.50
CA ARG A 321 -24.58 18.07 28.74
C ARG A 321 -24.55 19.60 28.60
N THR A 322 -24.83 20.11 27.39
CA THR A 322 -24.95 21.55 27.01
C THR A 322 -23.61 22.30 26.96
N ILE A 323 -23.18 22.96 25.87
CA ILE A 323 -23.83 24.07 25.15
C ILE A 323 -23.49 23.98 23.65
N PHE A 324 -24.53 23.93 22.81
CA PHE A 324 -24.43 24.20 21.38
C PHE A 324 -25.13 25.55 21.17
N GLN A 325 -24.37 26.65 21.07
CA GLN A 325 -24.66 27.86 20.26
C GLN A 325 -23.74 29.04 20.61
N ALA A 326 -23.14 29.57 19.54
CA ALA A 326 -22.75 30.97 19.29
C ALA A 326 -21.61 31.62 20.10
N ALA A 327 -20.43 31.72 19.45
CA ALA A 327 -19.68 32.94 19.19
C ALA A 327 -18.46 32.56 18.30
N THR A 328 -18.50 32.71 16.97
CA THR A 328 -18.08 33.91 16.20
C THR A 328 -16.80 34.60 16.69
N ALA A 329 -15.87 34.71 15.74
CA ALA A 329 -14.74 35.64 15.63
C ALA A 329 -13.34 35.16 16.09
N THR A 330 -12.52 34.95 15.05
CA THR A 330 -11.08 35.24 14.93
C THR A 330 -10.06 34.41 15.73
N SER A 331 -9.54 33.37 15.09
CA SER A 331 -8.10 33.20 14.77
C SER A 331 -7.91 31.89 13.99
N GLU A 332 -7.38 31.98 12.77
CA GLU A 332 -7.14 30.84 11.88
C GLU A 332 -5.95 30.00 12.36
N PRO A 333 -6.06 28.66 12.41
CA PRO A 333 -4.94 27.75 12.31
C PRO A 333 -4.60 27.44 10.83
N PRO A 334 -3.33 27.15 10.49
CA PRO A 334 -2.88 27.03 9.11
C PRO A 334 -3.53 25.84 8.39
N THR A 335 -4.21 26.17 7.29
CA THR A 335 -4.86 25.26 6.35
C THR A 335 -3.81 24.57 5.47
N TYR A 336 -3.62 23.27 5.67
CA TYR A 336 -3.14 22.39 4.60
C TYR A 336 -4.29 22.16 3.63
N LEU A 337 -4.23 22.84 2.48
CA LEU A 337 -5.16 22.65 1.37
C LEU A 337 -4.93 21.26 0.74
N ALA A 338 -5.71 20.28 1.20
CA ALA A 338 -6.06 19.14 0.40
C ALA A 338 -6.80 19.66 -0.85
N ALA A 339 -6.20 19.43 -2.02
CA ALA A 339 -6.80 19.80 -3.30
C ALA A 339 -8.15 19.11 -3.44
N GLU A 340 -9.18 19.93 -3.64
CA GLU A 340 -10.55 19.52 -3.90
C GLU A 340 -10.63 18.77 -5.23
N SER A 341 -10.62 17.43 -5.17
CA SER A 341 -11.32 16.64 -6.17
C SER A 341 -12.81 16.85 -5.96
N ASN A 342 -13.40 17.66 -6.84
CA ASN A 342 -14.84 17.87 -6.90
C ASN A 342 -15.52 16.58 -7.42
N THR A 343 -15.62 15.59 -6.55
CA THR A 343 -16.61 14.52 -6.65
C THR A 343 -17.64 14.79 -5.58
N SER A 344 -18.77 15.38 -5.97
CA SER A 344 -20.00 15.18 -5.21
C SER A 344 -20.14 13.67 -4.96
N PRO A 345 -20.53 13.24 -3.75
CA PRO A 345 -20.64 11.83 -3.45
C PRO A 345 -21.71 11.27 -4.36
N VAL A 346 -21.30 10.46 -5.34
CA VAL A 346 -22.20 9.44 -5.86
C VAL A 346 -22.46 8.59 -4.64
N SER A 347 -23.64 8.78 -4.05
CA SER A 347 -24.25 7.90 -3.10
C SER A 347 -24.36 6.53 -3.75
N GLY A 348 -23.26 5.77 -3.70
CA GLY A 348 -23.29 4.33 -3.88
C GLY A 348 -24.17 3.81 -2.75
N GLU A 349 -25.33 3.33 -3.12
CA GLU A 349 -26.29 2.71 -2.23
C GLU A 349 -25.57 1.71 -1.30
N GLY A 350 -25.64 1.96 0.00
CA GLY A 350 -25.74 0.88 0.99
C GLY A 350 -24.53 -0.01 1.26
N ARG A 351 -23.27 0.42 1.10
CA ARG A 351 -22.18 -0.29 1.81
C ARG A 351 -22.25 0.04 3.30
N LYS A 352 -23.05 -0.73 4.03
CA LYS A 352 -23.12 -0.72 5.49
C LYS A 352 -21.70 -0.83 6.05
N LYS A 353 -21.24 0.15 6.84
CA LYS A 353 -19.95 0.04 7.55
C LYS A 353 -20.01 -1.19 8.45
N ILE A 354 -19.17 -2.18 8.15
CA ILE A 354 -19.10 -3.43 8.93
C ILE A 354 -18.44 -3.11 10.28
N GLY A 355 -19.12 -3.44 11.37
CA GLY A 355 -18.58 -3.24 12.72
C GLY A 355 -17.39 -4.17 12.97
N ARG A 356 -16.35 -3.72 13.70
CA ARG A 356 -15.15 -4.53 14.05
C ARG A 356 -15.51 -5.92 14.60
N ASN A 357 -16.61 -6.05 15.32
CA ASN A 357 -17.07 -7.31 15.94
C ASN A 357 -18.09 -8.10 15.09
N GLU A 358 -18.55 -7.59 13.96
CA GLU A 358 -19.48 -8.30 13.07
C GLU A 358 -18.76 -9.43 12.31
N PRO A 359 -19.47 -10.46 11.81
CA PRO A 359 -18.88 -11.49 10.95
C PRO A 359 -18.20 -10.88 9.72
N CYS A 360 -17.00 -11.38 9.39
CA CYS A 360 -16.22 -10.85 8.28
C CYS A 360 -16.85 -11.22 6.93
N PRO A 361 -16.96 -10.29 5.97
CA PRO A 361 -17.54 -10.56 4.66
C PRO A 361 -16.69 -11.51 3.81
N CYS A 362 -15.45 -11.82 4.23
CA CYS A 362 -14.56 -12.81 3.61
C CYS A 362 -15.13 -14.25 3.65
N GLY A 363 -16.21 -14.50 4.40
CA GLY A 363 -16.82 -15.82 4.52
C GLY A 363 -16.07 -16.77 5.46
N SER A 364 -15.03 -16.29 6.16
CA SER A 364 -14.21 -17.12 7.07
C SER A 364 -14.91 -17.53 8.37
N GLY A 365 -16.09 -16.99 8.67
CA GLY A 365 -16.78 -17.17 9.95
C GLY A 365 -16.14 -16.42 11.13
N LYS A 366 -15.03 -15.70 10.94
CA LYS A 366 -14.37 -14.89 11.98
C LYS A 366 -15.01 -13.49 12.08
N LYS A 367 -14.85 -12.81 13.23
CA LYS A 367 -15.20 -11.38 13.36
C LYS A 367 -14.34 -10.54 12.40
N TYR A 368 -14.83 -9.41 11.90
CA TYR A 368 -14.13 -8.54 10.94
C TYR A 368 -12.72 -8.16 11.44
N LYS A 369 -12.62 -7.75 12.72
CA LYS A 369 -11.34 -7.46 13.40
C LYS A 369 -10.37 -8.66 13.51
N ARG A 370 -10.83 -9.86 13.22
CA ARG A 370 -10.08 -11.13 13.30
C ARG A 370 -9.93 -11.81 11.91
N CYS A 371 -10.33 -11.14 10.81
CA CYS A 371 -10.05 -11.52 9.41
C CYS A 371 -9.54 -10.24 8.70
N CYS A 372 -10.34 -9.62 7.83
CA CYS A 372 -9.91 -8.52 6.97
C CYS A 372 -9.71 -7.15 7.64
N GLY A 373 -10.04 -7.01 8.93
CA GLY A 373 -9.92 -5.75 9.67
C GLY A 373 -8.90 -5.80 10.80
N GLY A 374 -7.97 -6.76 10.76
CA GLY A 374 -6.92 -6.95 11.77
C GLY A 374 -5.51 -6.83 11.22
#